data_AF-A0A6I3MRJ9-F1
#
_entry.id   AF-A0A6I3MRJ9-F1
#
_cell.length_a   1.000
_cell.length_b   1.000
_cell.length_c   1.000
_cell.angle_alpha   90.00
_cell.angle_beta   90.00
_cell.angle_gamma   90.00
#
_symmetry.space_group_name_H-M   'P 1'
#
loop_
_entity.id
_entity.type
_entity.pdbx_description
1 polymer ?
#
loop_
_entity_poly.entity_id
_entity_poly.type
_entity_poly.pdbx_seq_one_letter_code
_entity_poly.pdbx_strand_id
1 'polypeptide(L)'
;MRRSIDDYPMTSSDVPAGDDDAMQISWAVAICDDYDDAEPRVVLTTEEVGSPGTGLVAHLSAEHVRRLRSALRDALREIGEDPGL
;
A
#
# COMPACT_ATOMS: atom_id res chain seq x y z
N MET A 1 -14.27 11.67 -7.64
CA MET A 1 -14.44 11.49 -6.18
C MET A 1 -13.30 10.64 -5.63
N ARG A 2 -12.82 10.91 -4.40
CA ARG A 2 -11.80 10.08 -3.73
C ARG A 2 -12.32 9.60 -2.36
N ARG A 3 -12.16 8.31 -2.06
CA ARG A 3 -12.57 7.70 -0.79
C ARG A 3 -11.42 6.89 -0.19
N SER A 4 -11.03 7.17 1.06
CA SER A 4 -10.07 6.32 1.78
C SER A 4 -10.69 4.95 2.10
N ILE A 5 -9.88 3.90 2.02
CA ILE A 5 -10.23 2.54 2.44
C ILE A 5 -9.53 2.20 3.74
N ASP A 6 -8.22 2.43 3.78
CA ASP A 6 -7.38 2.22 4.95
C ASP A 6 -6.10 3.06 4.82
N ASP A 7 -5.52 3.42 5.93
CA ASP A 7 -4.24 4.10 6.02
C ASP A 7 -3.53 3.72 7.32
N TYR A 8 -2.23 3.50 7.24
CA TYR A 8 -1.43 3.11 8.38
C TYR A 8 -0.07 3.82 8.35
N PRO A 9 0.19 4.74 9.30
CA PRO A 9 1.52 5.25 9.55
C PRO A 9 2.31 4.26 10.40
N MET A 10 3.38 3.68 9.85
CA MET A 10 4.24 2.79 10.62
C MET A 10 4.85 3.51 11.83
N THR A 11 5.06 2.73 12.88
CA THR A 11 5.71 3.14 14.11
C THR A 11 7.09 2.47 14.23
N SER A 12 7.87 2.88 15.22
CA SER A 12 9.17 2.25 15.50
C SER A 12 9.06 0.76 15.87
N SER A 13 7.91 0.29 16.35
CA SER A 13 7.70 -1.15 16.63
C SER A 13 7.37 -1.98 15.40
N ASP A 14 7.02 -1.36 14.28
CA ASP A 14 6.70 -2.07 13.03
C ASP A 14 7.94 -2.35 12.16
N VAL A 15 9.05 -1.68 12.47
CA VAL A 15 10.32 -1.86 11.77
C VAL A 15 11.15 -2.94 12.49
N PRO A 16 11.62 -3.98 11.78
CA PRO A 16 12.50 -4.99 12.36
C PRO A 16 13.75 -4.36 12.99
N ALA A 17 14.10 -4.81 14.20
CA ALA A 17 15.32 -4.36 14.84
C ALA A 17 16.57 -4.83 14.08
N GLY A 18 17.55 -3.94 13.92
CA GLY A 18 18.85 -4.25 13.29
C GLY A 18 18.88 -4.14 11.76
N ASP A 19 17.81 -3.63 11.15
CA ASP A 19 17.82 -3.20 9.75
C ASP A 19 18.01 -1.68 9.67
N ASP A 20 19.27 -1.25 9.53
CA ASP A 20 19.64 0.17 9.51
C ASP A 20 19.17 0.90 8.24
N ASP A 21 18.77 0.16 7.20
CA ASP A 21 18.24 0.70 5.94
C ASP A 21 16.71 0.75 5.92
N ALA A 22 16.03 0.15 6.90
CA ALA A 22 14.59 0.11 6.96
C ALA A 22 14.00 1.49 7.33
N MET A 23 13.26 2.09 6.39
CA MET A 23 12.59 3.36 6.59
C MET A 23 11.16 3.17 7.09
N GLN A 24 10.74 3.99 8.05
CA GLN A 24 9.34 4.06 8.47
C GLN A 24 8.53 4.73 7.37
N ILE A 25 7.59 3.99 6.80
CA ILE A 25 6.67 4.51 5.78
C ILE A 25 5.24 4.55 6.32
N SER A 26 4.45 5.52 5.90
CA SER A 26 3.00 5.38 5.89
C SER A 26 2.56 4.81 4.55
N TRP A 27 1.55 3.95 4.59
CA TRP A 27 0.86 3.49 3.38
C TRP A 27 -0.63 3.79 3.49
N ALA A 28 -1.26 4.06 2.34
CA ALA A 28 -2.69 4.29 2.28
C ALA A 28 -3.30 3.67 1.01
N VAL A 29 -4.49 3.11 1.15
CA VAL A 29 -5.30 2.58 0.06
C VAL A 29 -6.56 3.42 -0.07
N ALA A 30 -6.81 3.96 -1.25
CA ALA A 30 -8.01 4.72 -1.57
C ALA A 30 -8.63 4.25 -2.89
N ILE A 31 -9.87 4.69 -3.16
CA ILE A 31 -10.52 4.57 -4.47
C ILE A 31 -10.62 5.98 -5.06
N CYS A 32 -10.31 6.10 -6.34
CA CYS A 32 -10.50 7.32 -7.13
C CYS A 32 -11.17 6.95 -8.45
N ASP A 33 -12.12 7.76 -8.91
CA ASP A 33 -12.78 7.62 -10.23
C ASP A 33 -12.67 8.90 -11.07
N ASP A 34 -11.86 9.86 -10.61
CA ASP A 34 -11.67 11.16 -11.23
C ASP A 34 -10.63 11.08 -12.36
N TYR A 35 -11.02 10.44 -13.47
CA TYR A 35 -10.21 10.27 -14.67
C TYR A 35 -11.05 10.53 -15.92
N ASP A 36 -10.38 10.90 -17.01
CA ASP A 36 -11.04 11.16 -18.30
C ASP A 36 -11.78 9.92 -18.86
N ASP A 37 -11.33 8.72 -18.50
CA ASP A 37 -11.98 7.46 -18.90
C ASP A 37 -13.10 7.01 -17.97
N ALA A 38 -13.36 7.75 -16.88
CA ALA A 38 -14.32 7.42 -15.83
C ALA A 38 -14.14 6.02 -15.20
N GLU A 39 -12.96 5.40 -15.35
CA GLU A 39 -12.68 4.10 -14.75
C GLU A 39 -12.18 4.26 -13.30
N PRO A 40 -12.82 3.59 -12.31
CA PRO A 40 -12.33 3.62 -10.94
C PRO A 40 -11.01 2.86 -10.80
N ARG A 41 -10.06 3.47 -10.08
CA ARG A 41 -8.74 2.94 -9.76
C ARG A 41 -8.54 2.86 -8.26
N VAL A 42 -7.77 1.86 -7.83
CA VAL A 42 -7.23 1.83 -6.48
C VAL A 42 -5.99 2.70 -6.46
N VAL A 43 -5.90 3.60 -5.49
CA VAL A 43 -4.74 4.45 -5.27
C VAL A 43 -3.96 3.91 -4.09
N LEU A 44 -2.73 3.47 -4.33
CA LEU A 44 -1.78 3.05 -3.30
C LEU A 44 -0.76 4.18 -3.12
N THR A 45 -0.75 4.79 -1.94
CA THR A 45 0.27 5.77 -1.54
C THR A 45 1.26 5.11 -0.60
N THR A 46 2.55 5.40 -0.79
CA THR A 46 3.61 5.09 0.17
C THR A 46 4.48 6.33 0.35
N GLU A 47 4.65 6.81 1.58
CA GLU A 47 5.45 8.00 1.89
C GLU A 47 6.25 7.78 3.18
N GLU A 48 7.35 8.50 3.34
CA GLU A 48 8.12 8.44 4.59
C GLU A 48 7.35 9.13 5.72
N VAL A 49 7.33 8.50 6.91
CA VAL A 49 6.70 9.07 8.09
C VAL A 49 7.39 10.38 8.49
N GLY A 50 6.60 11.45 8.63
CA GLY A 50 7.10 12.79 8.94
C GLY A 50 7.44 13.64 7.72
N SER A 51 7.38 13.07 6.51
CA SER A 51 7.62 13.75 5.23
C SER A 51 6.37 13.73 4.33
N PRO A 52 5.22 14.29 4.76
CA PRO A 52 3.97 14.17 4.01
C PRO A 52 4.07 14.80 2.62
N GLY A 53 3.55 14.10 1.60
CA GLY A 53 3.49 14.59 0.23
C GLY A 53 4.78 14.44 -0.59
N THR A 54 5.81 13.78 -0.05
CA THR A 54 7.05 13.45 -0.78
C THR A 54 7.06 12.01 -1.31
N GLY A 55 6.06 11.21 -0.96
CA GLY A 55 5.96 9.81 -1.32
C GLY A 55 5.56 9.53 -2.77
N LEU A 56 5.44 8.24 -3.07
CA LEU A 56 4.99 7.73 -4.37
C LEU A 56 3.51 7.38 -4.30
N VAL A 57 2.80 7.67 -5.40
CA VAL A 57 1.37 7.38 -5.54
C VAL A 57 1.15 6.56 -6.81
N ALA A 58 0.67 5.33 -6.64
CA ALA A 58 0.34 4.44 -7.73
C ALA A 58 -1.17 4.41 -7.97
N HIS A 59 -1.58 4.57 -9.23
CA HIS A 59 -2.96 4.48 -9.67
C HIS A 59 -3.17 3.16 -10.40
N LEU A 60 -3.77 2.20 -9.72
CA LEU A 60 -3.80 0.80 -10.14
C LEU A 60 -5.19 0.42 -10.68
N SER A 61 -5.20 -0.16 -11.88
CA SER A 61 -6.38 -0.85 -12.42
C SER A 61 -6.70 -2.10 -11.60
N ALA A 62 -7.93 -2.61 -11.74
CA ALA A 62 -8.33 -3.84 -11.07
C ALA A 62 -7.44 -5.04 -11.39
N GLU A 63 -6.85 -5.10 -12.59
CA GLU A 63 -5.89 -6.13 -12.97
C GLU A 63 -4.62 -6.08 -12.10
N HIS A 64 -3.98 -4.91 -12.03
CA HIS A 64 -2.76 -4.72 -11.24
C HIS A 64 -3.00 -4.96 -9.75
N VAL A 65 -4.16 -4.56 -9.23
CA VAL A 65 -4.55 -4.83 -7.83
C VAL A 65 -4.68 -6.32 -7.55
N ARG A 66 -5.30 -7.11 -8.45
CA ARG A 66 -5.40 -8.57 -8.27
C ARG A 66 -4.03 -9.23 -8.30
N ARG A 67 -3.13 -8.75 -9.17
CA ARG A 67 -1.74 -9.23 -9.23
C ARG A 67 -0.99 -8.92 -7.94
N LEU A 68 -1.05 -7.68 -7.45
CA LEU A 68 -0.41 -7.27 -6.19
C LEU A 68 -0.95 -8.08 -5.01
N ARG A 69 -2.28 -8.24 -4.91
CA ARG A 69 -2.91 -9.05 -3.85
C ARG A 69 -2.41 -10.50 -3.88
N SER A 70 -2.27 -11.09 -5.07
CA SER A 70 -1.75 -12.46 -5.20
C SER A 70 -0.30 -12.55 -4.73
N ALA A 71 0.55 -11.58 -5.11
CA ALA A 71 1.94 -11.54 -4.66
C ALA A 71 2.07 -11.39 -3.14
N LEU A 72 1.28 -10.52 -2.51
CA LEU A 72 1.26 -10.37 -1.04
C LEU A 72 0.78 -11.65 -0.35
N ARG A 73 -0.26 -12.28 -0.88
CA ARG A 73 -0.78 -13.55 -0.38
C ARG A 73 0.26 -14.67 -0.42
N ASP A 74 0.98 -14.78 -1.52
CA ASP A 74 2.04 -15.79 -1.67
C ASP A 74 3.23 -15.46 -0.76
N ALA A 75 3.61 -14.19 -0.60
CA ALA A 75 4.64 -13.78 0.34
C ALA A 75 4.30 -14.15 1.79
N LEU A 76 3.03 -13.98 2.22
CA LEU A 76 2.56 -14.41 3.55
C LEU A 76 2.76 -15.92 3.77
N ARG A 77 2.46 -16.74 2.75
CA ARG A 77 2.70 -18.19 2.84
C ARG A 77 4.17 -18.53 2.99
N GLU A 78 5.03 -17.88 2.23
CA GLU A 78 6.47 -18.14 2.25
C GLU A 78 7.10 -17.83 3.61
N ILE A 79 6.58 -16.83 4.34
CA ILE A 79 7.03 -16.52 5.71
C ILE A 79 6.31 -17.34 6.80
N GLY A 80 5.42 -18.27 6.44
CA GLY A 80 4.73 -19.18 7.36
C GLY A 80 3.47 -18.61 8.02
N GLU A 81 2.95 -17.48 7.55
CA GLU A 81 1.74 -16.83 8.07
C GLU A 81 0.46 -17.35 7.38
N ASP A 82 -0.70 -17.12 8.01
CA ASP A 82 -1.99 -17.36 7.35
C ASP A 82 -2.22 -16.29 6.27
N PRO A 83 -2.24 -16.67 4.98
CA PRO A 83 -2.43 -15.71 3.89
C PRO A 83 -3.84 -15.11 3.82
N GLY A 84 -4.80 -15.65 4.58
CA GLY A 84 -6.20 -15.28 4.46
C GLY A 84 -6.86 -15.73 3.14
N LEU A 85 -8.10 -15.28 2.95
CA LEU A 85 -8.95 -15.60 1.80
C LEU A 85 -8.68 -14.70 0.58
#